data_AF-A0A1Y4KZZ2-F1
#
_entry.id   AF-A0A1Y4KZZ2-F1
#
_cell.length_a   1.000
_cell.length_b   1.000
_cell.length_c   1.000
_cell.angle_alpha   90.00
_cell.angle_beta   90.00
_cell.angle_gamma   90.00
#
_symmetry.space_group_name_H-M   'P 1'
#
loop_
_entity.id
_entity.type
_entity.pdbx_description
1 polymer ?
#
loop_
_entity_poly.entity_id
_entity_poly.type
_entity_poly.pdbx_seq_one_letter_code
_entity_poly.pdbx_strand_id
1 'polypeptide(L)'
;MKLIKRIYEVQIMTFGAKLKELRQNNGLTQSELAIKLDTSKSNISKYESNSIEPNIKTLLLISKYFQISIDELLAEETMNIPSSLSSNGQHFCKILSHLRKEKGISQHELAKYIGISREAITNLEINKRKPDMEILIKLADYFDVSTDFLLGRIPADSKFDTAALTAEEQDILNYYHQLSLTNQRWIMGQIIDLIKRSEENDSESKKAMGK
;
A
#
# COMPACT_ATOMS: atom_id res chain seq x y z
N MET A 1 -21.94 12.27 2.01
CA MET A 1 -22.04 10.92 2.61
C MET A 1 -21.81 9.76 1.63
N LYS A 2 -22.29 9.82 0.37
CA LYS A 2 -21.94 8.82 -0.69
C LYS A 2 -20.46 8.83 -1.10
N LEU A 3 -19.76 9.96 -1.00
CA LEU A 3 -18.32 10.07 -1.31
C LEU A 3 -17.42 9.36 -0.28
N ILE A 4 -17.75 9.44 1.01
CA ILE A 4 -16.96 8.80 2.08
C ILE A 4 -17.01 7.28 1.96
N LYS A 5 -18.15 6.71 1.53
CA LYS A 5 -18.29 5.28 1.26
C LYS A 5 -17.42 4.78 0.09
N ARG A 6 -17.00 5.69 -0.81
CA ARG A 6 -16.14 5.41 -1.97
C ARG A 6 -14.65 5.63 -1.67
N ILE A 7 -14.33 6.43 -0.65
CA ILE A 7 -12.95 6.67 -0.16
C ILE A 7 -12.37 5.43 0.56
N TYR A 8 -13.22 4.51 1.05
CA TYR A 8 -12.79 3.26 1.68
C TYR A 8 -12.54 2.09 0.71
N GLU A 9 -12.80 2.25 -0.59
CA GLU A 9 -12.44 1.25 -1.61
C GLU A 9 -10.97 1.41 -2.01
N VAL A 10 -10.09 1.34 -1.01
CA VAL A 10 -8.67 1.02 -1.22
C VAL A 10 -8.68 -0.35 -1.90
N GLN A 11 -8.18 -0.44 -3.13
CA GLN A 11 -8.12 -1.71 -3.83
C GLN A 11 -7.05 -2.57 -3.16
N ILE A 12 -7.46 -3.26 -2.09
CA ILE A 12 -6.75 -4.34 -1.45
C ILE A 12 -6.41 -5.35 -2.54
N MET A 13 -5.15 -5.75 -2.67
CA MET A 13 -4.80 -6.88 -3.52
C MET A 13 -5.22 -8.15 -2.78
N THR A 14 -6.53 -8.46 -2.86
CA THR A 14 -7.06 -9.70 -2.30
C THR A 14 -6.61 -10.89 -3.14
N PHE A 15 -6.72 -12.10 -2.59
CA PHE A 15 -6.52 -13.34 -3.34
C PHE A 15 -7.24 -13.32 -4.71
N GLY A 16 -8.53 -12.96 -4.73
CA GLY A 16 -9.31 -12.86 -5.96
C GLY A 16 -8.76 -11.86 -6.97
N ALA A 17 -8.27 -10.70 -6.50
CA ALA A 17 -7.64 -9.71 -7.35
C ALA A 17 -6.29 -10.21 -7.90
N LYS A 18 -5.46 -10.85 -7.07
CA LYS A 18 -4.18 -11.46 -7.48
C LYS A 18 -4.40 -12.57 -8.52
N LEU A 19 -5.37 -13.45 -8.28
CA LEU A 19 -5.73 -14.52 -9.23
C LEU A 19 -6.19 -13.95 -10.57
N LYS A 20 -6.99 -12.89 -10.54
CA LYS A 20 -7.46 -12.20 -11.75
C LYS A 20 -6.31 -11.57 -12.53
N GLU A 21 -5.36 -10.95 -11.84
CA GLU A 21 -4.18 -10.35 -12.45
C GLU A 21 -3.30 -11.41 -13.12
N LEU A 22 -2.96 -12.48 -12.39
CA LEU A 22 -2.17 -13.61 -12.93
C LEU A 22 -2.83 -14.18 -14.19
N ARG A 23 -4.15 -14.35 -14.17
CA ARG A 23 -4.92 -14.78 -15.33
C ARG A 23 -4.77 -13.83 -16.52
N GLN A 24 -4.96 -12.54 -16.29
CA GLN A 24 -4.92 -11.52 -17.35
C GLN A 24 -3.52 -11.33 -17.92
N ASN A 25 -2.49 -11.38 -17.08
CA ASN A 25 -1.08 -11.30 -17.50
C ASN A 25 -0.65 -12.50 -18.37
N ASN A 26 -1.32 -13.64 -18.18
CA ASN A 26 -1.13 -14.83 -19.02
C ASN A 26 -2.09 -14.88 -20.22
N GLY A 27 -2.87 -13.82 -20.47
CA GLY A 27 -3.78 -13.73 -21.62
C GLY A 27 -4.98 -14.66 -21.56
N LEU A 28 -5.32 -15.19 -20.38
CA LEU A 28 -6.37 -16.20 -20.22
C LEU A 28 -7.73 -15.56 -19.95
N THR A 29 -8.79 -16.16 -20.49
CA THR A 29 -10.17 -15.94 -20.06
C THR A 29 -10.49 -16.76 -18.81
N GLN A 30 -11.57 -16.40 -18.09
CA GLN A 30 -12.01 -17.17 -16.92
C GLN A 30 -12.33 -18.64 -17.27
N SER A 31 -12.85 -18.89 -18.47
CA SER A 31 -13.14 -20.24 -18.95
C SER A 31 -11.86 -21.04 -19.21
N GLU A 32 -10.86 -20.42 -19.83
CA GLU A 32 -9.58 -21.08 -20.09
C GLU A 32 -8.84 -21.40 -18.80
N LEU A 33 -8.81 -20.48 -17.84
CA LEU A 33 -8.23 -20.75 -16.52
C LEU A 33 -8.99 -21.87 -15.79
N ALA A 34 -10.31 -21.90 -15.90
CA ALA A 34 -11.13 -22.95 -15.29
C ALA A 34 -10.75 -24.34 -15.82
N ILE A 35 -10.52 -24.47 -17.13
CA ILE A 35 -10.04 -25.71 -17.76
C ILE A 35 -8.66 -26.10 -17.23
N LYS A 36 -7.74 -25.14 -17.06
CA LYS A 36 -6.38 -25.41 -16.53
C LYS A 36 -6.38 -25.85 -15.07
N LEU A 37 -7.32 -25.34 -14.28
CA LEU A 37 -7.42 -25.60 -12.83
C LEU A 37 -8.43 -26.70 -12.46
N ASP A 38 -8.97 -27.43 -13.45
CA ASP A 38 -9.97 -28.48 -13.25
C ASP A 38 -11.16 -28.00 -12.39
N THR A 39 -11.72 -26.86 -12.76
CA THR A 39 -12.85 -26.23 -12.05
C THR A 39 -13.84 -25.58 -13.04
N SER A 40 -14.90 -24.96 -12.52
CA SER A 40 -15.89 -24.28 -13.36
C SER A 40 -15.56 -22.80 -13.55
N LYS A 41 -15.95 -22.21 -14.70
CA LYS A 41 -15.90 -20.75 -14.93
C LYS A 41 -16.61 -19.98 -13.80
N SER A 42 -17.72 -20.52 -13.31
CA SER A 42 -18.47 -19.95 -12.18
C SER A 42 -17.61 -19.86 -10.92
N ASN A 43 -16.83 -20.90 -10.62
CA ASN A 43 -15.89 -20.89 -9.51
C ASN A 43 -14.78 -19.86 -9.70
N ILE A 44 -14.15 -19.79 -10.88
CA ILE A 44 -13.14 -18.75 -11.15
C ILE A 44 -13.71 -17.35 -10.94
N SER A 45 -14.92 -17.08 -11.45
CA SER A 45 -15.58 -15.79 -11.24
C SER A 45 -15.80 -15.49 -9.76
N LYS A 46 -16.23 -16.49 -8.98
CA LYS A 46 -16.47 -16.34 -7.53
C LYS A 46 -15.17 -16.19 -6.73
N TYR A 47 -14.10 -16.85 -7.17
CA TYR A 47 -12.75 -16.68 -6.60
C TYR A 47 -12.26 -15.26 -6.84
N GLU A 48 -12.36 -14.77 -8.08
CA GLU A 48 -11.93 -13.41 -8.45
C GLU A 48 -12.73 -12.31 -7.74
N SER A 49 -13.98 -12.58 -7.38
CA SER A 49 -14.82 -11.66 -6.60
C SER A 49 -14.73 -11.89 -5.09
N ASN A 50 -13.87 -12.80 -4.61
CA ASN A 50 -13.75 -13.23 -3.22
C ASN A 50 -15.10 -13.69 -2.61
N SER A 51 -16.04 -14.17 -3.44
CA SER A 51 -17.35 -14.64 -2.98
C SER A 51 -17.30 -16.08 -2.47
N ILE A 52 -16.30 -16.85 -2.88
CA ILE A 52 -16.00 -18.20 -2.38
C ILE A 52 -14.48 -18.36 -2.33
N GLU A 53 -13.99 -19.10 -1.35
CA GLU A 53 -12.59 -19.50 -1.26
C GLU A 53 -12.31 -20.82 -2.02
N PRO A 54 -11.18 -20.93 -2.72
CA PRO A 54 -10.74 -22.20 -3.29
C PRO A 54 -10.36 -23.19 -2.18
N ASN A 55 -10.59 -24.48 -2.42
CA ASN A 55 -10.06 -25.51 -1.53
C ASN A 55 -8.55 -25.69 -1.72
N ILE A 56 -7.92 -26.41 -0.78
CA ILE A 56 -6.48 -26.68 -0.77
C ILE A 56 -6.00 -27.31 -2.10
N LYS A 57 -6.77 -28.25 -2.67
CA LYS A 57 -6.43 -28.86 -3.97
C LYS A 57 -6.36 -27.82 -5.09
N THR A 58 -7.30 -26.89 -5.12
CA THR A 58 -7.36 -25.82 -6.12
C THR A 58 -6.23 -24.82 -5.92
N LEU A 59 -5.91 -24.45 -4.68
CA LEU A 59 -4.76 -23.59 -4.35
C LEU A 59 -3.44 -24.19 -4.83
N LEU A 60 -3.23 -25.49 -4.62
CA LEU A 60 -2.04 -26.21 -5.12
C LEU A 60 -1.96 -26.18 -6.65
N LEU A 61 -3.09 -26.31 -7.34
CA LEU A 61 -3.13 -26.22 -8.80
C LEU A 61 -2.81 -24.80 -9.30
N ILE A 62 -3.31 -23.77 -8.62
CA ILE A 62 -3.01 -22.36 -8.94
C ILE A 62 -1.51 -22.09 -8.75
N SER A 63 -0.96 -22.45 -7.59
CA SER A 63 0.46 -22.33 -7.28
C SER A 63 1.34 -23.03 -8.32
N LYS A 64 1.01 -24.28 -8.67
CA LYS A 64 1.74 -25.05 -9.69
C LYS A 64 1.63 -24.45 -11.08
N TYR A 65 0.46 -23.95 -11.48
CA TYR A 65 0.23 -23.41 -12.82
C TYR A 65 0.97 -22.08 -13.03
N PHE A 66 0.90 -21.17 -12.06
CA PHE A 66 1.53 -19.84 -12.15
C PHE A 66 2.98 -19.82 -11.65
N GLN A 67 3.48 -20.92 -11.11
CA GLN A 67 4.82 -21.04 -10.53
C GLN A 67 5.10 -19.99 -9.44
N ILE A 68 4.13 -19.81 -8.54
CA ILE A 68 4.26 -18.96 -7.35
C ILE A 68 3.97 -19.77 -6.09
N SER A 69 4.50 -19.35 -4.95
CA SER A 69 4.23 -20.03 -3.68
C SER A 69 2.78 -19.82 -3.23
N ILE A 70 2.25 -20.73 -2.41
CA ILE A 70 0.94 -20.55 -1.79
C ILE A 70 0.95 -19.32 -0.89
N ASP A 71 2.05 -19.07 -0.17
CA ASP A 71 2.22 -17.89 0.67
C ASP A 71 2.14 -16.59 -0.16
N GLU A 72 2.74 -16.54 -1.34
CA GLU A 72 2.66 -15.38 -2.25
C GLU A 72 1.26 -15.22 -2.86
N LEU A 73 0.58 -16.33 -3.14
CA LEU A 73 -0.77 -16.35 -3.68
C LEU A 73 -1.81 -15.88 -2.64
N LEU A 74 -1.61 -16.25 -1.38
CA LEU A 74 -2.49 -15.93 -0.25
C LEU A 74 -2.06 -14.67 0.50
N ALA A 75 -0.88 -14.12 0.21
CA ALA A 75 -0.42 -12.89 0.78
C ALA A 75 -1.48 -11.81 0.51
N GLU A 76 -2.11 -11.33 1.57
CA GLU A 76 -2.74 -10.03 1.55
C GLU A 76 -1.61 -9.02 1.40
N GLU A 77 -1.21 -8.73 0.15
CA GLU A 77 -0.30 -7.63 -0.18
C GLU A 77 -1.02 -6.31 0.19
N THR A 78 -1.06 -6.04 1.49
CA THR A 78 -1.01 -4.69 2.00
C THR A 78 0.47 -4.36 2.08
N MET A 79 0.86 -3.15 1.63
CA MET A 79 2.25 -2.73 1.56
C MET A 79 2.93 -2.86 2.93
N ASN A 80 3.54 -4.00 3.19
CA ASN A 80 4.52 -4.17 4.24
C ASN A 80 5.84 -3.73 3.61
N ILE A 81 6.39 -2.59 4.04
CA ILE A 81 7.79 -2.27 3.73
C ILE A 81 8.59 -3.17 4.68
N PRO A 82 9.24 -4.24 4.19
CA PRO A 82 10.04 -5.07 5.07
C PRO A 82 11.19 -4.21 5.58
N SER A 83 11.34 -4.13 6.90
CA SER A 83 12.43 -3.45 7.60
C SER A 83 13.83 -4.02 7.27
N SER A 84 13.93 -5.04 6.40
CA SER A 84 15.16 -5.71 6.01
C SER A 84 15.74 -5.31 4.64
N LEU A 85 15.16 -4.36 3.89
CA LEU A 85 15.65 -4.01 2.55
C LEU A 85 16.40 -2.68 2.50
N SER A 86 17.65 -2.73 2.97
CA SER A 86 18.73 -1.76 2.76
C SER A 86 19.16 -1.66 1.28
N SER A 87 18.24 -1.32 0.37
CA SER A 87 18.58 -1.05 -1.03
C SER A 87 17.86 0.20 -1.53
N ASN A 88 18.60 1.31 -1.54
CA ASN A 88 18.21 2.70 -1.85
C ASN A 88 17.55 2.95 -3.23
N GLY A 89 17.15 1.91 -3.98
CA GLY A 89 16.60 2.04 -5.34
C GLY A 89 15.15 1.57 -5.51
N GLN A 90 14.63 0.71 -4.63
CA GLN A 90 13.26 0.16 -4.77
C GLN A 90 12.16 0.98 -4.10
N HIS A 91 12.52 1.97 -3.29
CA HIS A 91 11.55 2.77 -2.55
C HIS A 91 10.87 3.82 -3.42
N PHE A 92 11.63 4.47 -4.32
CA PHE A 92 11.12 5.56 -5.14
C PHE A 92 9.88 5.20 -5.95
N CYS A 93 9.89 4.07 -6.66
CA CYS A 93 8.78 3.67 -7.51
C CYS A 93 7.49 3.41 -6.70
N LYS A 94 7.63 2.80 -5.52
CA LYS A 94 6.52 2.53 -4.60
C LYS A 94 5.96 3.82 -4.00
N ILE A 95 6.83 4.71 -3.53
CA ILE A 95 6.45 6.00 -2.94
C ILE A 95 5.78 6.90 -3.98
N LEU A 96 6.32 6.96 -5.20
CA LEU A 96 5.72 7.72 -6.30
C LEU A 96 4.32 7.21 -6.66
N SER A 97 4.16 5.90 -6.84
CA SER A 97 2.86 5.29 -7.11
C SER A 97 1.88 5.55 -5.95
N HIS A 98 2.36 5.53 -4.70
CA HIS A 98 1.55 5.79 -3.53
C HIS A 98 1.03 7.23 -3.51
N LEU A 99 1.91 8.23 -3.58
CA LEU A 99 1.55 9.65 -3.55
C LEU A 99 0.59 10.02 -4.69
N ARG A 100 0.82 9.46 -5.89
CA ARG A 100 -0.08 9.67 -7.03
C ARG A 100 -1.49 9.15 -6.75
N LYS A 101 -1.60 7.94 -6.17
CA LYS A 101 -2.88 7.32 -5.85
C LYS A 101 -3.58 8.02 -4.68
N GLU A 102 -2.83 8.46 -3.67
CA GLU A 102 -3.34 9.21 -2.53
C GLU A 102 -3.97 10.54 -2.97
N LYS A 103 -3.30 11.25 -3.89
CA LYS A 103 -3.82 12.49 -4.50
C LYS A 103 -4.96 12.26 -5.50
N GLY A 104 -5.30 11.00 -5.80
CA GLY A 104 -6.43 10.62 -6.64
C GLY A 104 -6.25 10.92 -8.14
N ILE A 105 -5.02 11.11 -8.61
CA ILE A 105 -4.71 11.49 -10.00
C ILE A 105 -4.23 10.29 -10.83
N SER A 106 -4.49 10.34 -12.14
CA SER A 106 -4.01 9.35 -13.10
C SER A 106 -2.52 9.55 -13.45
N GLN A 107 -1.88 8.51 -13.99
CA GLN A 107 -0.50 8.63 -14.53
C GLN A 107 -0.41 9.67 -15.63
N HIS A 108 -1.48 9.85 -16.42
CA HIS A 108 -1.53 10.83 -17.50
C HIS A 108 -1.59 12.26 -16.96
N GLU A 109 -2.39 12.51 -15.91
CA GLU A 109 -2.49 13.82 -15.28
C GLU A 109 -1.17 14.22 -14.60
N LEU A 110 -0.54 13.27 -13.89
CA LEU A 110 0.79 13.50 -13.31
C LEU A 110 1.82 13.79 -14.41
N ALA A 111 1.83 12.99 -15.48
CA ALA A 111 2.72 13.18 -16.62
C ALA A 111 2.58 14.59 -17.24
N LYS A 112 1.34 15.06 -17.40
CA LYS A 112 1.02 16.40 -17.92
C LYS A 112 1.57 17.51 -17.03
N TYR A 113 1.48 17.36 -15.70
CA TYR A 113 2.01 18.36 -14.77
C TYR A 113 3.55 18.38 -14.77
N ILE A 114 4.17 17.20 -14.73
CA ILE A 114 5.64 17.05 -14.68
C ILE A 114 6.28 17.39 -16.05
N GLY A 115 5.53 17.28 -17.14
CA GLY A 115 5.99 17.56 -18.50
C GLY A 115 6.69 16.37 -19.15
N ILE A 116 6.28 15.14 -18.83
CA ILE A 116 6.82 13.90 -19.42
C ILE A 116 5.71 13.05 -20.05
N SER A 117 6.05 11.96 -20.74
CA SER A 117 5.04 11.04 -21.26
C SER A 117 4.40 10.20 -20.15
N ARG A 118 3.17 9.73 -20.38
CA ARG A 118 2.50 8.80 -19.47
C ARG A 118 3.35 7.53 -19.27
N GLU A 119 3.92 7.00 -20.34
CA GLU A 119 4.79 5.83 -20.34
C GLU A 119 6.04 6.07 -19.48
N ALA A 120 6.56 7.29 -19.45
CA ALA A 120 7.67 7.65 -18.56
C ALA A 120 7.27 7.53 -17.09
N ILE A 121 6.10 8.05 -16.70
CA ILE A 121 5.55 7.85 -15.33
C ILE A 121 5.36 6.36 -15.04
N THR A 122 4.78 5.59 -15.96
CA THR A 122 4.62 4.14 -15.79
C THR A 122 5.97 3.47 -15.53
N ASN A 123 6.99 3.78 -16.33
CA ASN A 123 8.32 3.20 -16.19
C ASN A 123 9.02 3.60 -14.88
N LEU A 124 8.75 4.80 -14.35
CA LEU A 124 9.19 5.23 -13.02
C LEU A 124 8.49 4.42 -11.92
N GLU A 125 7.17 4.22 -12.01
CA GLU A 125 6.37 3.49 -11.00
C GLU A 125 6.66 1.98 -10.95
N ILE A 126 7.17 1.38 -12.03
CA ILE A 126 7.54 -0.04 -12.08
C ILE A 126 9.05 -0.28 -12.02
N ASN A 127 9.84 0.75 -11.68
CA ASN A 127 11.30 0.70 -11.56
C ASN A 127 12.04 0.29 -12.85
N LYS A 128 11.42 0.47 -14.02
CA LYS A 128 12.08 0.28 -15.33
C LYS A 128 12.93 1.48 -15.73
N ARG A 129 12.66 2.64 -15.14
CA ARG A 129 13.42 3.89 -15.32
C ARG A 129 13.61 4.55 -13.96
N LYS A 130 14.77 5.19 -13.77
CA LYS A 130 15.02 6.08 -12.63
C LYS A 130 14.68 7.54 -12.99
N PRO A 131 14.21 8.35 -12.03
CA PRO A 131 14.03 9.77 -12.26
C PRO A 131 15.41 10.41 -12.46
N ASP A 132 15.49 11.37 -13.39
CA ASP A 132 16.59 12.32 -13.38
C ASP A 132 16.34 13.39 -12.29
N MET A 133 17.32 14.25 -12.07
CA MET A 133 17.26 15.27 -11.04
C MET A 133 16.11 16.25 -11.23
N GLU A 134 15.83 16.63 -12.48
CA GLU A 134 14.77 17.59 -12.80
C GLU A 134 13.38 17.00 -12.51
N ILE A 135 13.13 15.76 -12.97
CA ILE A 135 11.89 15.05 -12.69
C ILE A 135 11.71 14.84 -11.19
N LEU A 136 12.79 14.47 -10.48
CA LEU A 136 12.73 14.23 -9.04
C LEU A 136 12.31 15.49 -8.25
N ILE A 137 12.88 16.64 -8.59
CA ILE A 137 12.52 17.93 -7.97
C ILE A 137 11.07 18.29 -8.30
N LYS A 138 10.65 18.19 -9.56
CA LYS A 138 9.26 18.47 -9.96
C LYS A 138 8.25 17.58 -9.24
N LEU A 139 8.60 16.31 -9.01
CA LEU A 139 7.77 15.39 -8.24
C LEU A 139 7.72 15.78 -6.76
N ALA A 140 8.86 16.15 -6.17
CA ALA A 140 8.95 16.61 -4.79
C ALA A 140 8.06 17.84 -4.56
N ASP A 141 8.20 18.85 -5.41
CA ASP A 141 7.42 20.08 -5.37
C ASP A 141 5.92 19.81 -5.59
N TYR A 142 5.59 18.92 -6.54
CA TYR A 142 4.20 18.60 -6.83
C TYR A 142 3.48 17.91 -5.65
N PHE A 143 4.19 17.06 -4.92
CA PHE A 143 3.63 16.32 -3.78
C PHE A 143 3.89 16.98 -2.43
N ASP A 144 4.58 18.12 -2.40
CA ASP A 144 4.95 18.83 -1.17
C ASP A 144 5.75 17.96 -0.18
N VAL A 145 6.75 17.25 -0.72
CA VAL A 145 7.63 16.34 0.04
C VAL A 145 9.08 16.60 -0.30
N SER A 146 10.02 16.16 0.55
CA SER A 146 11.44 16.23 0.21
C SER A 146 11.83 15.18 -0.84
N THR A 147 12.91 15.46 -1.59
CA THR A 147 13.51 14.50 -2.51
C THR A 147 14.04 13.27 -1.78
N ASP A 148 14.54 13.43 -0.56
CA ASP A 148 14.96 12.32 0.30
C ASP A 148 13.78 11.43 0.68
N PHE A 149 12.62 12.00 1.03
CA PHE A 149 11.40 11.24 1.26
C PHE A 149 11.01 10.43 0.00
N LEU A 150 10.99 11.08 -1.18
CA LEU A 150 10.69 10.38 -2.43
C LEU A 150 11.66 9.24 -2.73
N LEU A 151 12.94 9.41 -2.41
CA LEU A 151 13.96 8.38 -2.60
C LEU A 151 13.90 7.28 -1.52
N GLY A 152 13.04 7.42 -0.51
CA GLY A 152 12.99 6.53 0.64
C GLY A 152 14.22 6.65 1.54
N ARG A 153 14.90 7.79 1.50
CA ARG A 153 16.01 8.13 2.40
C ARG A 153 15.41 8.71 3.67
N ILE A 154 15.36 7.88 4.70
CA ILE A 154 15.17 8.34 6.06
C ILE A 154 16.54 8.88 6.51
N PRO A 155 16.64 10.16 6.96
CA PRO A 155 17.90 10.66 7.51
C PRO A 155 18.35 9.72 8.63
N ALA A 156 19.63 9.31 8.63
CA ALA A 156 20.18 8.53 9.75
C ALA A 156 20.00 9.27 11.10
N ASP A 157 19.83 10.58 11.02
CA ASP A 157 19.62 11.50 12.14
C ASP A 157 18.15 11.90 12.33
N SER A 158 17.17 11.24 11.67
CA SER A 158 15.76 11.38 12.06
C SER A 158 15.58 10.62 13.37
N LYS A 159 16.10 11.21 14.44
CA LYS A 159 15.81 10.83 15.80
C LYS A 159 14.30 11.06 16.00
N PHE A 160 13.50 10.03 15.72
CA PHE A 160 12.62 9.60 16.81
C PHE A 160 13.61 9.31 17.94
N ASP A 161 13.52 10.03 19.06
CA ASP A 161 14.33 9.69 20.21
C ASP A 161 13.99 8.25 20.59
N THR A 162 14.71 7.28 20.04
CA THR A 162 14.92 5.96 20.62
C THR A 162 15.92 6.13 21.77
N ALA A 163 15.77 7.20 22.56
CA ALA A 163 16.10 7.09 23.97
C ALA A 163 15.39 5.81 24.41
N ALA A 164 16.17 4.85 24.90
CA ALA A 164 15.76 3.46 25.10
C ALA A 164 14.29 3.40 25.51
N LEU A 165 13.46 2.84 24.62
CA LEU A 165 12.05 2.59 24.93
C LEU A 165 12.03 1.95 26.31
N THR A 166 11.21 2.49 27.19
CA THR A 166 10.98 1.84 28.47
C THR A 166 10.52 0.40 28.20
N ALA A 167 10.76 -0.52 29.15
CA ALA A 167 10.32 -1.91 28.99
C ALA A 167 8.82 -1.98 28.65
N GLU A 168 8.03 -1.08 29.25
CA GLU A 168 6.60 -0.94 28.99
C GLU A 168 6.28 -0.51 27.55
N GLU A 169 6.96 0.51 27.03
CA GLU A 169 6.78 0.96 25.64
C GLU A 169 7.21 -0.12 24.63
N GLN A 170 8.28 -0.86 24.94
CA GLN A 170 8.75 -1.97 24.12
C GLN A 170 7.73 -3.12 24.11
N ASP A 171 7.13 -3.43 25.26
CA ASP A 171 6.11 -4.47 25.36
C ASP A 171 4.82 -4.08 24.63
N ILE A 172 4.41 -2.80 24.72
CA ILE A 172 3.27 -2.27 23.96
C ILE A 172 3.53 -2.40 22.46
N LEU A 173 4.73 -2.06 22.00
CA LEU A 173 5.10 -2.15 20.60
C LEU A 173 5.13 -3.61 20.12
N ASN A 174 5.69 -4.51 20.93
CA ASN A 174 5.71 -5.94 20.65
C ASN A 174 4.29 -6.52 20.55
N TYR A 175 3.42 -6.16 21.49
CA TYR A 175 2.02 -6.57 21.48
C TYR A 175 1.28 -6.00 20.27
N TYR A 176 1.48 -4.71 19.97
CA TYR A 176 0.90 -4.05 18.81
C TYR A 176 1.27 -4.77 17.51
N HIS A 177 2.55 -5.14 17.32
CA HIS A 177 3.00 -5.88 16.14
C HIS A 177 2.42 -7.30 16.02
N GLN A 178 2.02 -7.92 17.13
CA GLN A 178 1.38 -9.24 17.14
C GLN A 178 -0.14 -9.18 16.87
N LEU A 179 -0.75 -7.99 16.95
CA LEU A 179 -2.17 -7.83 16.63
C LEU A 179 -2.43 -7.94 15.14
N SER A 180 -3.65 -8.39 14.80
CA SER A 180 -4.14 -8.32 13.42
C SER A 180 -4.24 -6.86 12.95
N LEU A 181 -4.11 -6.66 11.64
CA LEU A 181 -4.17 -5.32 11.04
C LEU A 181 -5.47 -4.57 11.37
N THR A 182 -6.59 -5.27 11.50
CA THR A 182 -7.87 -4.68 11.93
C THR A 182 -7.76 -4.06 13.32
N ASN A 183 -7.13 -4.76 14.25
CA ASN A 183 -6.94 -4.30 15.62
C ASN A 183 -5.91 -3.17 15.69
N GLN A 184 -4.81 -3.27 14.95
CA GLN A 184 -3.82 -2.19 14.84
C GLN A 184 -4.44 -0.89 14.30
N ARG A 185 -5.28 -0.99 13.26
CA ARG A 185 -5.99 0.17 12.67
C ARG A 185 -7.03 0.74 13.61
N TRP A 186 -7.75 -0.12 14.32
CA TRP A 186 -8.71 0.31 15.34
C TRP A 186 -8.01 1.09 16.46
N ILE A 187 -6.89 0.57 16.98
CA ILE A 187 -6.06 1.24 17.98
C ILE A 187 -5.57 2.59 17.46
N MET A 188 -5.04 2.64 16.24
CA MET A 188 -4.59 3.90 15.64
C MET A 188 -5.71 4.93 15.50
N GLY A 189 -6.92 4.50 15.13
CA GLY A 189 -8.08 5.38 15.10
C GLY A 189 -8.39 5.99 16.46
N GLN A 190 -8.35 5.18 17.52
CA GLN A 190 -8.54 5.66 18.89
C GLN A 190 -7.42 6.62 19.31
N ILE A 191 -6.16 6.32 18.99
CA ILE A 191 -5.01 7.18 19.31
C ILE A 191 -5.15 8.54 18.60
N ILE A 192 -5.49 8.55 17.32
CA ILE A 192 -5.70 9.79 16.55
C ILE A 192 -6.83 10.61 17.14
N ASP A 193 -7.95 9.97 17.50
CA ASP A 193 -9.08 10.65 18.12
C ASP A 193 -8.73 11.23 19.50
N LEU A 194 -7.91 10.52 20.28
CA LEU A 194 -7.41 11.00 21.57
C LEU A 194 -6.50 12.23 21.40
N ILE A 195 -5.57 12.18 20.45
CA ILE A 195 -4.65 13.30 20.17
C ILE A 195 -5.44 14.55 19.76
N LYS A 196 -6.42 14.41 18.88
CA LYS A 196 -7.28 15.53 18.47
C LYS A 196 -8.01 16.17 19.64
N ARG A 197 -8.59 15.34 20.53
CA ARG A 197 -9.28 15.85 21.73
C ARG A 197 -8.32 16.56 22.69
N SER A 198 -7.08 16.07 22.85
CA SER A 198 -6.10 16.77 23.68
C SER A 198 -5.70 18.12 23.10
N GLU A 199 -5.53 18.22 21.78
CA GLU A 199 -5.19 19.48 21.12
C GLU A 199 -6.33 20.52 21.19
N GLU A 200 -7.58 20.07 21.06
CA GLU A 200 -8.77 20.92 21.21
C GLU A 200 -8.87 21.50 22.64
N ASN A 201 -8.71 20.66 23.65
CA ASN A 201 -8.74 21.07 25.07
C ASN A 201 -7.61 22.04 25.43
N ASP A 202 -6.42 21.85 24.86
CA ASP A 202 -5.29 22.76 25.05
C ASP A 202 -5.53 24.13 24.40
N SER A 203 -6.22 24.13 23.24
CA SER A 203 -6.56 25.37 22.53
C SER A 203 -7.64 26.19 23.24
N GLU A 204 -8.61 25.53 23.87
CA GLU A 204 -9.65 26.17 24.68
C GLU A 204 -9.09 26.72 25.99
N SER A 205 -8.20 25.96 26.65
CA SER A 205 -7.51 26.38 27.86
C SER A 205 -6.65 27.63 27.64
N LYS A 206 -5.93 27.71 26.50
CA LYS A 206 -5.15 28.89 26.11
C LYS A 206 -6.03 30.10 25.79
N LYS A 207 -7.22 29.92 25.22
CA LYS A 207 -8.20 31.01 24.99
C LYS A 207 -8.83 31.51 26.29
N ALA A 208 -9.01 30.64 27.29
CA ALA A 208 -9.56 31.00 28.59
C ALA A 208 -8.57 31.80 29.47
N MET A 209 -7.26 31.54 29.33
CA MET A 209 -6.19 32.23 30.07
C MET A 209 -5.72 33.55 29.43
N GLY A 210 -6.20 33.89 28.23
CA GLY A 210 -5.85 35.11 27.50
C GLY A 210 -6.84 36.28 27.64
N LYS A 211 -7.69 36.30 28.68
CA LYS A 211 -8.60 37.40 29.02
C LYS A 211 -8.20 38.09 30.32
#